data_AF-N1W2V2-F1
#
_entry.id   AF-N1W2V2-F1
#
_cell.length_a   1.000
_cell.length_b   1.000
_cell.length_c   1.000
_cell.angle_alpha   90.00
_cell.angle_beta   90.00
_cell.angle_gamma   90.00
#
_symmetry.space_group_name_H-M   'P 1'
#
loop_
_entity.id
_entity.type
_entity.pdbx_description
1 polymer ?
#
loop_
_entity_poly.entity_id
_entity_poly.type
_entity_poly.pdbx_seq_one_letter_code
_entity_poly.pdbx_strand_id
1 'polypeptide(L)'
;MNEIEEKKLLEHIFKEFDYTLYLKNLSAENVKNEKLKSIAETFRYNIKSALFSIQSLFLISTYTAVKTEIQKDSFRKAIFSDRAIDFEKITDAFLVDNWELLKVNSYKELIKAINFISKKEVSPLDYINETNLLFIVNLWSAIEVFIKDYFIFIINLNPDKSLSKLDDSEYFRKRIRNITFDEISQLGFDLREKMGYVLLKDLDFSNFKLIENICEKLIINYKQFPSLLEFKSLNQTRHLVVHKRGIVDQKYKDTLNIQNEINTKIQINESDLKKYLSCLNELLNLLLSTEMANEYTF
;
A
#
# COMPACT_ATOMS: atom_id res chain seq x y z
N MET A 1 -4.90 35.27 9.31
CA MET A 1 -5.51 34.50 8.22
C MET A 1 -7.02 34.59 8.40
N ASN A 2 -7.81 34.89 7.36
CA ASN A 2 -9.27 34.87 7.47
C ASN A 2 -9.82 33.45 7.25
N GLU A 3 -11.07 33.21 7.65
CA GLU A 3 -11.76 31.90 7.53
C GLU A 3 -11.69 31.31 6.11
N ILE A 4 -11.72 32.18 5.10
CA ILE A 4 -11.62 31.83 3.68
C ILE A 4 -10.20 31.38 3.33
N GLU A 5 -9.15 31.97 3.89
CA GLU A 5 -7.75 31.59 3.69
C GLU A 5 -7.40 30.27 4.39
N GLU A 6 -7.96 30.01 5.58
CA GLU A 6 -7.81 28.73 6.29
C GLU A 6 -8.52 27.58 5.59
N LYS A 7 -9.76 27.81 5.14
CA LYS A 7 -10.48 26.85 4.30
C LYS A 7 -9.73 26.57 3.00
N LYS A 8 -9.20 27.60 2.33
CA LYS A 8 -8.37 27.43 1.12
C LYS A 8 -7.08 26.66 1.38
N LEU A 9 -6.44 26.86 2.54
CA LEU A 9 -5.25 26.11 2.93
C LEU A 9 -5.56 24.64 3.16
N LEU A 10 -6.63 24.33 3.90
CA LEU A 10 -7.08 22.95 4.10
C LEU A 10 -7.50 22.31 2.77
N GLU A 11 -8.28 23.00 1.94
CA GLU A 11 -8.65 22.52 0.59
C GLU A 11 -7.44 22.28 -0.30
N HIS A 12 -6.42 23.13 -0.22
CA HIS A 12 -5.17 22.95 -0.95
C HIS A 12 -4.40 21.72 -0.45
N ILE A 13 -4.24 21.60 0.86
CA ILE A 13 -3.62 20.41 1.51
C ILE A 13 -4.39 19.15 1.09
N PHE A 14 -5.72 19.13 1.18
CA PHE A 14 -6.52 17.97 0.76
C PHE A 14 -6.39 17.64 -0.72
N LYS A 15 -6.31 18.66 -1.60
CA LYS A 15 -6.05 18.44 -3.03
C LYS A 15 -4.66 17.85 -3.29
N GLU A 16 -3.65 18.26 -2.54
CA GLU A 16 -2.30 17.68 -2.67
C GLU A 16 -2.26 16.22 -2.20
N PHE A 17 -3.05 15.89 -1.17
CA PHE A 17 -3.18 14.51 -0.66
C PHE A 17 -4.34 13.72 -1.28
N ASP A 18 -4.90 14.18 -2.40
CA ASP A 18 -5.95 13.47 -3.13
C ASP A 18 -5.36 12.34 -3.99
N TYR A 19 -5.15 11.20 -3.34
CA TYR A 19 -4.73 9.98 -4.03
C TYR A 19 -5.88 9.30 -4.82
N THR A 20 -7.10 9.84 -4.81
CA THR A 20 -8.23 9.21 -5.51
C THR A 20 -8.04 9.15 -7.01
N LEU A 21 -7.25 10.06 -7.60
CA LEU A 21 -6.88 10.00 -9.01
C LEU A 21 -6.12 8.70 -9.34
N TYR A 22 -5.25 8.23 -8.45
CA TYR A 22 -4.52 6.97 -8.64
C TYR A 22 -5.44 5.75 -8.56
N LEU A 23 -6.48 5.82 -7.73
CA LEU A 23 -7.51 4.76 -7.58
C LEU A 23 -8.47 4.66 -8.77
N LYS A 24 -8.65 5.73 -9.55
CA LYS A 24 -9.46 5.70 -10.79
C LYS A 24 -8.81 4.82 -11.87
N ASN A 25 -7.49 4.76 -11.88
CA ASN A 25 -6.73 3.99 -12.86
C ASN A 25 -6.57 2.50 -12.46
N LEU A 26 -6.95 2.12 -11.23
CA LEU A 26 -7.04 0.73 -10.76
C LEU A 26 -8.41 0.13 -11.09
N SER A 27 -8.86 0.20 -12.35
CA SER A 27 -10.16 -0.34 -12.76
C SER A 27 -10.02 -1.76 -13.32
N ALA A 28 -10.84 -2.68 -12.84
CA ALA A 28 -10.97 -4.02 -13.38
C ALA A 28 -12.13 -4.14 -14.40
N GLU A 29 -12.68 -3.01 -14.88
CA GLU A 29 -13.87 -2.98 -15.76
C GLU A 29 -13.70 -3.80 -17.05
N ASN A 30 -12.47 -3.89 -17.56
CA ASN A 30 -12.16 -4.62 -18.80
C ASN A 30 -11.79 -6.10 -18.56
N VAL A 31 -11.75 -6.57 -17.31
CA VAL A 31 -11.42 -7.96 -16.97
C VAL A 31 -12.64 -8.84 -17.20
N LYS A 32 -12.57 -9.74 -18.18
CA LYS A 32 -13.68 -10.64 -18.55
C LYS A 32 -13.89 -11.77 -17.54
N ASN A 33 -12.81 -12.26 -16.93
CA ASN A 33 -12.89 -13.34 -15.97
C ASN A 33 -13.36 -12.83 -14.61
N GLU A 34 -14.55 -13.26 -14.17
CA GLU A 34 -15.16 -12.79 -12.92
C GLU A 34 -14.30 -13.07 -11.68
N LYS A 35 -13.53 -14.17 -11.67
CA LYS A 35 -12.64 -14.49 -10.55
C LYS A 35 -11.44 -13.55 -10.52
N LEU A 36 -10.81 -13.30 -11.66
CA LEU A 36 -9.70 -12.33 -11.73
C LEU A 36 -10.17 -10.91 -11.43
N LYS A 37 -11.34 -10.52 -11.92
CA LYS A 37 -11.99 -9.25 -11.61
C LYS A 37 -12.22 -9.08 -10.11
N SER A 38 -12.72 -10.13 -9.43
CA SER A 38 -12.89 -10.14 -7.98
C SER A 38 -11.56 -9.98 -7.22
N ILE A 39 -10.49 -10.63 -7.68
CA ILE A 39 -9.14 -10.48 -7.11
C ILE A 39 -8.65 -9.02 -7.27
N ALA A 40 -8.81 -8.44 -8.46
CA ALA A 40 -8.40 -7.07 -8.75
C ALA A 40 -9.19 -6.03 -7.94
N GLU A 41 -10.51 -6.19 -7.80
CA GLU A 41 -11.33 -5.29 -6.98
C GLU A 41 -11.02 -5.43 -5.48
N THR A 42 -10.67 -6.64 -5.01
CA THR A 42 -10.19 -6.85 -3.63
C THR A 42 -8.88 -6.11 -3.39
N PHE A 43 -7.93 -6.20 -4.33
CA PHE A 43 -6.68 -5.45 -4.27
C PHE A 43 -6.94 -3.94 -4.24
N ARG A 44 -7.79 -3.43 -5.15
CA ARG A 44 -8.19 -2.01 -5.19
C ARG A 44 -8.80 -1.55 -3.87
N TYR A 45 -9.69 -2.35 -3.28
CA TYR A 45 -10.29 -2.08 -1.97
C TYR A 45 -9.22 -1.97 -0.88
N ASN A 46 -8.25 -2.90 -0.85
CA ASN A 46 -7.14 -2.87 0.11
C ASN A 46 -6.28 -1.62 -0.04
N ILE A 47 -5.95 -1.21 -1.26
CA ILE A 47 -5.20 0.03 -1.52
C ILE A 47 -6.00 1.27 -1.09
N LYS A 48 -7.31 1.32 -1.39
CA LYS A 48 -8.20 2.40 -0.94
C LYS A 48 -8.28 2.47 0.58
N SER A 49 -8.38 1.33 1.26
CA SER A 49 -8.40 1.25 2.73
C SER A 49 -7.08 1.73 3.35
N ALA A 50 -5.95 1.33 2.77
CA ALA A 50 -4.63 1.80 3.17
C ALA A 50 -4.54 3.34 3.04
N LEU A 51 -4.86 3.87 1.86
CA LEU A 51 -4.86 5.31 1.57
C LEU A 51 -5.75 6.10 2.53
N PHE A 52 -6.97 5.63 2.76
CA PHE A 52 -7.91 6.26 3.67
C PHE A 52 -7.36 6.33 5.10
N SER A 53 -6.69 5.28 5.56
CA SER A 53 -6.08 5.23 6.89
C SER A 53 -5.00 6.32 7.04
N ILE A 54 -4.22 6.59 6.00
CA ILE A 54 -3.17 7.63 6.03
C ILE A 54 -3.73 9.01 5.90
N GLN A 55 -4.69 9.23 5.00
CA GLN A 55 -5.37 10.53 4.91
C GLN A 55 -5.97 10.91 6.26
N SER A 56 -6.56 9.94 6.97
CA SER A 56 -7.07 10.12 8.33
C SER A 56 -5.97 10.47 9.34
N LEU A 57 -4.86 9.73 9.34
CA LEU A 57 -3.72 9.98 10.24
C LEU A 57 -3.02 11.32 9.95
N PHE A 58 -2.89 11.67 8.68
CA PHE A 58 -2.34 12.94 8.25
C PHE A 58 -3.23 14.10 8.72
N LEU A 59 -4.54 14.01 8.50
CA LEU A 59 -5.50 15.00 8.97
C LEU A 59 -5.41 15.20 10.50
N ILE A 60 -5.33 14.11 11.25
CA ILE A 60 -5.09 14.12 12.70
C ILE A 60 -3.82 14.88 13.04
N SER A 61 -2.73 14.58 12.33
CA SER A 61 -1.42 15.17 12.60
C SER A 61 -1.38 16.67 12.35
N THR A 62 -1.95 17.11 11.24
CA THR A 62 -2.03 18.52 10.84
C THR A 62 -2.91 19.29 11.82
N TYR A 63 -4.07 18.74 12.19
CA TYR A 63 -4.92 19.34 13.21
C TYR A 63 -4.21 19.47 14.56
N THR A 64 -3.47 18.43 14.96
CA THR A 64 -2.72 18.44 16.23
C THR A 64 -1.61 19.48 16.21
N ALA A 65 -0.83 19.53 15.13
CA ALA A 65 0.24 20.50 14.91
C ALA A 65 -0.25 21.93 15.05
N VAL A 66 -1.31 22.27 14.30
CA VAL A 66 -1.96 23.58 14.35
C VAL A 66 -2.42 23.90 15.78
N LYS A 67 -3.09 22.96 16.46
CA LYS A 67 -3.54 23.17 17.85
C LYS A 67 -2.38 23.38 18.84
N THR A 68 -1.26 22.67 18.68
CA THR A 68 -0.07 22.80 19.55
C THR A 68 0.74 24.07 19.31
N GLU A 69 0.90 24.51 18.06
CA GLU A 69 1.54 25.79 17.74
C GLU A 69 0.70 26.98 18.20
N ILE A 70 -0.63 26.88 18.08
CA ILE A 70 -1.58 27.85 18.63
C ILE A 70 -1.42 28.00 20.17
N GLN A 71 -0.94 26.96 20.86
CA GLN A 71 -0.69 27.00 22.30
C GLN A 71 0.68 27.58 22.73
N LYS A 72 1.68 27.69 21.83
CA LYS A 72 3.08 28.07 22.15
C LYS A 72 3.44 29.57 21.93
N ASP A 73 2.55 30.49 22.31
CA ASP A 73 2.85 31.91 22.64
C ASP A 73 3.08 32.98 21.53
N SER A 74 3.28 32.68 20.25
CA SER A 74 3.47 33.72 19.22
C SER A 74 2.26 33.93 18.28
N PHE A 75 1.48 32.87 18.01
CA PHE A 75 0.21 32.98 17.27
C PHE A 75 -0.93 33.59 18.11
N ARG A 76 -0.79 33.52 19.44
CA ARG A 76 -1.74 34.06 20.43
C ARG A 76 -1.93 35.58 20.36
N LYS A 77 -0.95 36.33 19.87
CA LYS A 77 -1.07 37.78 19.67
C LYS A 77 -1.55 38.16 18.26
N ALA A 78 -1.40 37.27 17.29
CA ALA A 78 -1.80 37.52 15.90
C ALA A 78 -3.24 37.09 15.59
N ILE A 79 -3.81 36.15 16.37
CA ILE A 79 -5.14 35.57 16.11
C ILE A 79 -6.20 35.91 17.18
N PHE A 80 -5.82 36.34 18.39
CA PHE A 80 -6.79 36.67 19.45
C PHE A 80 -7.34 38.10 19.36
N SER A 81 -7.94 38.41 18.21
CA SER A 81 -9.17 39.19 18.16
C SER A 81 -10.30 38.23 17.77
N ASP A 82 -11.17 37.88 18.70
CA ASP A 82 -12.49 37.22 18.56
C ASP A 82 -12.67 35.91 17.73
N ARG A 83 -11.65 35.32 17.09
CA ARG A 83 -11.84 34.26 16.06
C ARG A 83 -11.53 32.81 16.43
N ALA A 84 -11.13 32.52 17.67
CA ALA A 84 -10.83 31.14 18.08
C ALA A 84 -12.06 30.19 18.07
N ILE A 85 -13.27 30.75 18.04
CA ILE A 85 -14.55 30.02 18.04
C ILE A 85 -14.87 29.44 16.65
N ASP A 86 -14.28 29.95 15.57
CA ASP A 86 -14.65 29.55 14.21
C ASP A 86 -13.82 28.36 13.68
N PHE A 87 -12.56 28.18 14.11
CA PHE A 87 -11.75 27.04 13.64
C PHE A 87 -12.30 25.69 14.12
N GLU A 88 -12.77 25.61 15.36
CA GLU A 88 -13.41 24.41 15.90
C GLU A 88 -14.70 24.09 15.13
N LYS A 89 -15.51 25.12 14.80
CA LYS A 89 -16.71 24.98 13.97
C LYS A 89 -16.42 24.56 12.52
N ILE A 90 -15.33 25.03 11.91
CA ILE A 90 -14.96 24.66 10.53
C ILE A 90 -14.44 23.23 10.48
N THR A 91 -13.64 22.83 11.48
CA THR A 91 -13.16 21.45 11.58
C THR A 91 -14.33 20.51 11.84
N ASP A 92 -15.25 20.88 12.74
CA ASP A 92 -16.46 20.13 13.02
C ASP A 92 -17.40 20.09 11.79
N ALA A 93 -17.62 21.20 11.10
CA ALA A 93 -18.42 21.24 9.87
C ALA A 93 -17.79 20.38 8.76
N PHE A 94 -16.47 20.40 8.61
CA PHE A 94 -15.76 19.59 7.61
C PHE A 94 -15.77 18.10 7.97
N LEU A 95 -15.59 17.74 9.24
CA LEU A 95 -15.72 16.37 9.73
C LEU A 95 -17.17 15.86 9.65
N VAL A 96 -18.15 16.75 9.76
CA VAL A 96 -19.57 16.49 9.54
C VAL A 96 -19.90 16.34 8.05
N ASP A 97 -19.29 17.13 7.16
CA ASP A 97 -19.52 17.04 5.71
C ASP A 97 -18.81 15.81 5.08
N ASN A 98 -17.71 15.36 5.68
CA ASN A 98 -16.98 14.15 5.28
C ASN A 98 -17.29 12.93 6.18
N TRP A 99 -18.31 13.06 7.04
CA TRP A 99 -18.75 12.07 8.01
C TRP A 99 -19.09 10.70 7.42
N GLU A 100 -19.74 10.70 6.26
CA GLU A 100 -20.11 9.48 5.51
C GLU A 100 -18.88 8.64 5.12
N LEU A 101 -17.72 9.29 4.92
CA LEU A 101 -16.44 8.62 4.62
C LEU A 101 -15.78 8.03 5.88
N LEU A 102 -16.10 8.52 7.08
CA LEU A 102 -15.39 8.22 8.34
C LEU A 102 -16.05 7.18 9.26
N LYS A 103 -17.21 6.61 8.87
CA LYS A 103 -18.08 5.68 9.64
C LYS A 103 -17.61 5.28 11.08
N VAL A 104 -18.09 6.08 12.03
CA VAL A 104 -18.69 5.80 13.37
C VAL A 104 -17.89 5.17 14.53
N ASN A 105 -16.77 4.47 14.39
CA ASN A 105 -15.95 4.08 15.58
C ASN A 105 -14.62 4.84 15.71
N SER A 106 -14.28 5.62 14.69
CA SER A 106 -12.99 6.29 14.55
C SER A 106 -12.91 7.61 15.32
N TYR A 107 -13.97 8.40 15.46
CA TYR A 107 -13.86 9.78 16.00
C TYR A 107 -13.40 9.87 17.46
N LYS A 108 -13.89 8.99 18.35
CA LYS A 108 -13.39 8.95 19.74
C LYS A 108 -11.93 8.51 19.78
N GLU A 109 -11.53 7.57 18.93
CA GLU A 109 -10.13 7.14 18.79
C GLU A 109 -9.26 8.22 18.11
N LEU A 110 -9.84 8.99 17.19
CA LEU A 110 -9.25 10.13 16.50
C LEU A 110 -8.94 11.25 17.52
N ILE A 111 -9.91 11.62 18.35
CA ILE A 111 -9.72 12.57 19.45
C ILE A 111 -8.72 12.05 20.47
N LYS A 112 -8.76 10.75 20.83
CA LYS A 112 -7.74 10.15 21.73
C LYS A 112 -6.35 10.22 21.11
N ALA A 113 -6.20 9.95 19.82
CA ALA A 113 -4.93 10.03 19.09
C ALA A 113 -4.43 11.48 19.03
N ILE A 114 -5.29 12.44 18.66
CA ILE A 114 -5.00 13.88 18.68
C ILE A 114 -4.51 14.31 20.07
N ASN A 115 -5.22 13.92 21.13
CA ASN A 115 -4.88 14.25 22.51
C ASN A 115 -3.62 13.52 23.02
N PHE A 116 -3.26 12.39 22.44
CA PHE A 116 -2.02 11.67 22.76
C PHE A 116 -0.82 12.31 22.07
N ILE A 117 -0.97 12.67 20.79
CA ILE A 117 0.07 13.33 19.99
C ILE A 117 0.35 14.73 20.54
N SER A 118 -0.67 15.51 20.90
CA SER A 118 -0.48 16.84 21.49
C SER A 118 0.29 16.85 22.81
N LYS A 119 0.30 15.71 23.53
CA LYS A 119 1.03 15.53 24.79
C LYS A 119 2.48 15.09 24.61
N LYS A 120 2.84 14.53 23.45
CA LYS A 120 4.23 14.18 23.14
C LYS A 120 4.81 15.29 22.28
N GLU A 121 5.96 15.85 22.66
CA GLU A 121 6.66 16.89 21.89
C GLU A 121 7.26 16.33 20.57
N VAL A 122 6.43 15.76 19.71
CA VAL A 122 6.83 15.19 18.42
C VAL A 122 6.61 16.23 17.34
N SER A 123 7.61 16.41 16.47
CA SER A 123 7.48 17.29 15.31
C SER A 123 6.36 16.79 14.38
N PRO A 124 5.48 17.67 13.88
CA PRO A 124 4.48 17.31 12.88
C PRO A 124 5.07 16.60 11.66
N LEU A 125 6.26 17.04 11.22
CA LEU A 125 6.96 16.44 10.08
C LEU A 125 7.40 15.00 10.36
N ASP A 126 7.86 14.71 11.58
CA ASP A 126 8.23 13.34 11.96
C ASP A 126 7.00 12.44 11.95
N TYR A 127 5.86 12.93 12.43
CA TYR A 127 4.62 12.16 12.42
C TYR A 127 4.11 11.88 10.99
N ILE A 128 4.16 12.88 10.10
CA ILE A 128 3.81 12.71 8.68
C ILE A 128 4.71 11.64 8.06
N ASN A 129 6.01 11.71 8.32
CA ASN A 129 6.95 10.72 7.81
C ASN A 129 6.64 9.31 8.36
N GLU A 130 6.40 9.13 9.67
CA GLU A 130 6.00 7.83 10.24
C GLU A 130 4.70 7.29 9.60
N THR A 131 3.75 8.18 9.30
CA THR A 131 2.51 7.81 8.61
C THR A 131 2.80 7.32 7.19
N ASN A 132 3.69 7.99 6.46
CA ASN A 132 4.13 7.57 5.12
C ASN A 132 4.89 6.23 5.17
N LEU A 133 5.69 5.98 6.21
CA LEU A 133 6.37 4.69 6.39
C LEU A 133 5.37 3.56 6.66
N LEU A 134 4.35 3.82 7.48
CA LEU A 134 3.26 2.85 7.70
C LEU A 134 2.49 2.58 6.41
N PHE A 135 2.30 3.59 5.56
CA PHE A 135 1.68 3.39 4.26
C PHE A 135 2.41 2.38 3.40
N ILE A 136 3.73 2.50 3.32
CA ILE A 136 4.58 1.61 2.52
C ILE A 136 4.39 0.16 2.96
N VAL A 137 4.30 -0.09 4.27
CA VAL A 137 4.03 -1.44 4.80
C VAL A 137 2.65 -1.94 4.37
N ASN A 138 1.63 -1.10 4.44
CA ASN A 138 0.26 -1.45 4.04
C ASN A 138 0.14 -1.70 2.53
N LEU A 139 0.79 -0.86 1.70
CA LEU A 139 0.85 -1.06 0.25
C LEU A 139 1.47 -2.40 -0.09
N TRP A 140 2.63 -2.72 0.52
CA TRP A 140 3.30 -3.98 0.27
C TRP A 140 2.47 -5.17 0.73
N SER A 141 1.81 -5.08 1.89
CA SER A 141 0.92 -6.15 2.38
C SER A 141 -0.25 -6.40 1.41
N ALA A 142 -0.82 -5.35 0.82
CA ALA A 142 -1.86 -5.50 -0.22
C ALA A 142 -1.33 -6.19 -1.48
N ILE A 143 -0.09 -5.89 -1.88
CA ILE A 143 0.59 -6.55 -3.01
C ILE A 143 0.81 -8.03 -2.71
N GLU A 144 1.30 -8.38 -1.52
CA GLU A 144 1.59 -9.77 -1.13
C GLU A 144 0.34 -10.64 -1.30
N VAL A 145 -0.80 -10.17 -0.80
CA VAL A 145 -2.09 -10.86 -0.93
C VAL A 145 -2.52 -10.93 -2.39
N PHE A 146 -2.48 -9.81 -3.11
CA PHE A 146 -2.89 -9.75 -4.51
C PHE A 146 -2.06 -10.68 -5.42
N ILE A 147 -0.73 -10.62 -5.33
CA ILE A 147 0.17 -11.45 -6.13
C ILE A 147 -0.04 -12.94 -5.80
N LYS A 148 -0.22 -13.29 -4.52
CA LYS A 148 -0.51 -14.66 -4.11
C LYS A 148 -1.80 -15.16 -4.75
N ASP A 149 -2.90 -14.42 -4.60
CA ASP A 149 -4.20 -14.80 -5.16
C ASP A 149 -4.17 -14.86 -6.69
N TYR A 150 -3.48 -13.91 -7.31
CA TYR A 150 -3.27 -13.88 -8.76
C TYR A 150 -2.50 -15.12 -9.26
N PHE A 151 -1.39 -15.49 -8.63
CA PHE A 151 -0.65 -16.68 -9.03
C PHE A 151 -1.41 -17.97 -8.76
N ILE A 152 -2.15 -18.04 -7.64
CA ILE A 152 -3.06 -19.17 -7.39
C ILE A 152 -4.04 -19.29 -8.55
N PHE A 153 -4.65 -18.18 -8.97
CA PHE A 153 -5.57 -18.14 -10.10
C PHE A 153 -4.92 -18.62 -11.40
N ILE A 154 -3.79 -18.04 -11.81
CA ILE A 154 -3.10 -18.39 -13.06
C ILE A 154 -2.62 -19.84 -13.07
N ILE A 155 -2.10 -20.34 -11.95
CA ILE A 155 -1.66 -21.74 -11.85
C ILE A 155 -2.86 -22.68 -11.98
N ASN A 156 -3.98 -22.38 -11.31
CA ASN A 156 -5.17 -23.21 -11.39
C ASN A 156 -5.85 -23.17 -12.77
N LEU A 157 -5.69 -22.09 -13.53
CA LEU A 157 -6.24 -21.99 -14.88
C LEU A 157 -5.55 -22.95 -15.86
N ASN A 158 -4.24 -23.16 -15.72
CA ASN A 158 -3.50 -24.13 -16.51
C ASN A 158 -2.35 -24.75 -15.69
N PRO A 159 -2.65 -25.77 -14.87
CA PRO A 159 -1.67 -26.37 -13.96
C PRO A 159 -0.46 -26.94 -14.69
N ASP A 160 -0.66 -27.67 -15.79
CA ASP A 160 0.42 -28.35 -16.51
C ASP A 160 1.40 -27.35 -17.15
N LYS A 161 0.88 -26.31 -17.81
CA LYS A 161 1.71 -25.25 -18.42
C LYS A 161 2.42 -24.42 -17.35
N SER A 162 1.75 -24.13 -16.24
CA SER A 162 2.36 -23.42 -15.12
C SER A 162 3.47 -24.26 -14.47
N LEU A 163 3.23 -25.54 -14.22
CA LEU A 163 4.19 -26.47 -13.63
C LEU A 163 5.43 -26.65 -14.50
N SER A 164 5.28 -26.85 -15.82
CA SER A 164 6.43 -26.99 -16.72
C SER A 164 7.37 -25.77 -16.71
N LYS A 165 6.82 -24.56 -16.54
CA LYS A 165 7.61 -23.32 -16.40
C LYS A 165 8.26 -23.19 -15.00
N LEU A 166 7.57 -23.69 -13.98
CA LEU A 166 8.04 -23.62 -12.59
C LEU A 166 9.07 -24.72 -12.26
N ASP A 167 9.09 -25.84 -12.98
CA ASP A 167 9.88 -27.05 -12.65
C ASP A 167 11.39 -26.82 -12.50
N ASP A 168 11.96 -25.85 -13.22
CA ASP A 168 13.39 -25.51 -13.03
C ASP A 168 13.71 -24.97 -11.62
N SER A 169 12.70 -24.56 -10.85
CA SER A 169 12.86 -24.09 -9.48
C SER A 169 13.00 -25.27 -8.52
N GLU A 170 14.11 -25.32 -7.79
CA GLU A 170 14.32 -26.31 -6.71
C GLU A 170 13.21 -26.22 -5.65
N TYR A 171 12.73 -25.01 -5.35
CA TYR A 171 11.65 -24.80 -4.40
C TYR A 171 10.37 -25.55 -4.83
N PHE A 172 9.92 -25.35 -6.07
CA PHE A 172 8.66 -25.94 -6.54
C PHE A 172 8.79 -27.46 -6.66
N ARG A 173 9.94 -27.98 -7.11
CA ARG A 173 10.22 -29.43 -7.11
C ARG A 173 10.16 -30.03 -5.72
N LYS A 174 10.78 -29.37 -4.74
CA LYS A 174 10.73 -29.81 -3.33
C LYS A 174 9.30 -29.76 -2.79
N ARG A 175 8.55 -28.69 -3.10
CA ARG A 175 7.16 -28.54 -2.64
C ARG A 175 6.25 -29.64 -3.19
N ILE A 176 6.35 -29.95 -4.48
CA ILE A 176 5.59 -31.01 -5.14
C ILE A 176 5.86 -32.37 -4.49
N ARG A 177 7.14 -32.69 -4.23
CA ARG A 177 7.53 -33.95 -3.56
C ARG A 177 7.04 -34.05 -2.12
N ASN A 178 6.78 -32.91 -1.48
CA ASN A 178 6.34 -32.83 -0.09
C ASN A 178 4.82 -32.67 0.07
N ILE A 179 4.03 -32.78 -1.01
CA ILE A 179 2.57 -32.78 -0.90
C ILE A 179 2.15 -34.03 -0.11
N THR A 180 1.53 -33.83 1.04
CA THR A 180 1.14 -34.93 1.93
C THR A 180 -0.25 -35.46 1.59
N PHE A 181 -0.54 -36.70 1.99
CA PHE A 181 -1.87 -37.28 1.86
C PHE A 181 -2.93 -36.46 2.59
N ASP A 182 -2.62 -35.91 3.76
CA ASP A 182 -3.53 -35.05 4.53
C ASP A 182 -3.89 -33.78 3.77
N GLU A 183 -2.93 -33.15 3.09
CA GLU A 183 -3.20 -31.98 2.23
C GLU A 183 -4.13 -32.32 1.08
N ILE A 184 -3.92 -33.48 0.43
CA ILE A 184 -4.78 -33.95 -0.66
C ILE A 184 -6.18 -34.27 -0.13
N SER A 185 -6.27 -34.89 1.05
CA SER A 185 -7.54 -35.24 1.71
C SER A 185 -8.35 -33.99 2.08
N GLN A 186 -7.70 -32.95 2.60
CA GLN A 186 -8.35 -31.66 2.92
C GLN A 186 -8.96 -30.99 1.68
N LEU A 187 -8.42 -31.30 0.50
CA LEU A 187 -8.89 -30.79 -0.78
C LEU A 187 -9.88 -31.74 -1.48
N GLY A 188 -10.29 -32.82 -0.83
CA GLY A 188 -11.26 -33.78 -1.35
C GLY A 188 -10.72 -34.66 -2.47
N PHE A 189 -9.41 -34.89 -2.51
CA PHE A 189 -8.71 -35.71 -3.51
C PHE A 189 -8.81 -35.21 -4.96
N ASP A 190 -9.27 -33.97 -5.18
CA ASP A 190 -9.28 -33.31 -6.48
C ASP A 190 -8.40 -32.05 -6.45
N LEU A 191 -7.29 -32.10 -7.20
CA LEU A 191 -6.31 -31.02 -7.29
C LEU A 191 -6.40 -30.19 -8.57
N ARG A 192 -7.30 -30.53 -9.50
CA ARG A 192 -7.34 -29.96 -10.86
C ARG A 192 -7.40 -28.42 -10.85
N GLU A 193 -8.18 -27.85 -9.95
CA GLU A 193 -8.33 -26.39 -9.78
C GLU A 193 -7.75 -25.87 -8.46
N LYS A 194 -6.91 -26.67 -7.80
CA LYS A 194 -6.36 -26.36 -6.47
C LYS A 194 -4.84 -26.42 -6.40
N MET A 195 -4.18 -26.70 -7.52
CA MET A 195 -2.73 -26.82 -7.61
C MET A 195 -2.01 -25.54 -7.14
N GLY A 196 -2.48 -24.36 -7.53
CA GLY A 196 -1.93 -23.08 -7.08
C GLY A 196 -1.98 -22.93 -5.56
N TYR A 197 -3.08 -23.33 -4.93
CA TYR A 197 -3.20 -23.29 -3.46
C TYR A 197 -2.18 -24.21 -2.80
N VAL A 198 -2.02 -25.44 -3.31
CA VAL A 198 -1.05 -26.41 -2.77
C VAL A 198 0.38 -25.90 -2.93
N LEU A 199 0.76 -25.46 -4.12
CA LEU A 199 2.13 -25.04 -4.43
C LEU A 199 2.56 -23.77 -3.68
N LEU A 200 1.63 -22.84 -3.45
CA LEU A 200 1.92 -21.52 -2.90
C LEU A 200 1.54 -21.38 -1.41
N LYS A 201 1.04 -22.43 -0.76
CA LYS A 201 0.56 -22.42 0.63
C LYS A 201 1.56 -21.83 1.61
N ASP A 202 2.79 -22.36 1.60
CA ASP A 202 3.86 -22.04 2.55
C ASP A 202 4.87 -21.04 2.00
N LEU A 203 4.56 -20.42 0.85
CA LEU A 203 5.43 -19.42 0.28
C LEU A 203 5.31 -18.09 0.99
N ASP A 204 6.46 -17.55 1.36
CA ASP A 204 6.59 -16.21 1.92
C ASP A 204 6.64 -15.17 0.81
N PHE A 205 5.49 -14.57 0.53
CA PHE A 205 5.37 -13.48 -0.44
C PHE A 205 6.01 -12.17 0.04
N SER A 206 6.54 -12.09 1.27
CA SER A 206 7.38 -10.96 1.67
C SER A 206 8.78 -10.99 1.06
N ASN A 207 9.17 -12.11 0.44
CA ASN A 207 10.43 -12.24 -0.28
C ASN A 207 10.28 -11.79 -1.74
N PHE A 208 10.77 -10.57 -2.04
CA PHE A 208 10.77 -10.03 -3.40
C PHE A 208 11.42 -10.93 -4.44
N LYS A 209 12.57 -11.57 -4.12
CA LYS A 209 13.26 -12.45 -5.10
C LYS A 209 12.40 -13.64 -5.50
N LEU A 210 11.60 -14.15 -4.56
CA LEU A 210 10.66 -15.23 -4.86
C LEU A 210 9.56 -14.72 -5.79
N ILE A 211 8.94 -13.58 -5.49
CA ILE A 211 7.93 -12.96 -6.35
C ILE A 211 8.49 -12.74 -7.75
N GLU A 212 9.67 -12.12 -7.84
CA GLU A 212 10.40 -11.84 -9.08
C GLU A 212 10.62 -13.13 -9.89
N ASN A 213 11.12 -14.19 -9.26
CA ASN A 213 11.34 -15.49 -9.92
C ASN A 213 10.03 -16.11 -10.45
N ILE A 214 8.91 -15.99 -9.72
CA ILE A 214 7.62 -16.51 -10.17
C ILE A 214 7.09 -15.64 -11.33
N CYS A 215 7.19 -14.32 -11.20
CA CYS A 215 6.83 -13.37 -12.24
C CYS A 215 7.58 -13.65 -13.55
N GLU A 216 8.90 -13.80 -13.50
CA GLU A 216 9.72 -14.07 -14.68
C GLU A 216 9.31 -15.35 -15.42
N LYS A 217 8.81 -16.34 -14.68
CA LYS A 217 8.38 -17.63 -15.25
C LYS A 217 6.96 -17.58 -15.79
N LEU A 218 6.03 -16.99 -15.03
CA LEU A 218 4.60 -17.07 -15.34
C LEU A 218 4.08 -15.89 -16.16
N ILE A 219 4.73 -14.72 -16.08
CA ILE A 219 4.23 -13.46 -16.64
C ILE A 219 5.00 -13.08 -17.90
N ILE A 220 4.25 -12.91 -18.98
CA ILE A 220 4.81 -12.50 -20.27
C ILE A 220 5.31 -11.06 -20.13
N ASN A 221 6.50 -10.78 -20.67
CA ASN A 221 7.11 -9.44 -20.67
C ASN A 221 7.36 -8.85 -19.28
N TYR A 222 7.44 -9.66 -18.21
CA TYR A 222 7.75 -9.13 -16.88
C TYR A 222 9.06 -8.33 -16.84
N LYS A 223 10.08 -8.75 -17.60
CA LYS A 223 11.36 -8.01 -17.72
C LYS A 223 11.23 -6.64 -18.40
N GLN A 224 10.11 -6.37 -19.07
CA GLN A 224 9.79 -5.09 -19.69
C GLN A 224 8.89 -4.23 -18.80
N PHE A 225 8.59 -4.67 -17.57
CA PHE A 225 7.84 -3.90 -16.59
C PHE A 225 8.55 -2.57 -16.31
N PRO A 226 8.00 -1.41 -16.75
CA PRO A 226 8.71 -0.14 -16.72
C PRO A 226 9.09 0.28 -15.30
N SER A 227 8.19 0.03 -14.34
CA SER A 227 8.36 0.37 -12.92
C SER A 227 9.03 -0.74 -12.09
N LEU A 228 9.82 -1.64 -12.68
CA LEU A 228 10.49 -2.71 -11.94
C LEU A 228 11.43 -2.17 -10.85
N LEU A 229 12.08 -1.03 -11.10
CA LEU A 229 12.96 -0.39 -10.13
C LEU A 229 12.16 0.18 -8.94
N GLU A 230 11.05 0.84 -9.21
CA GLU A 230 10.13 1.37 -8.19
C GLU A 230 9.53 0.25 -7.35
N PHE A 231 9.21 -0.89 -7.97
CA PHE A 231 8.70 -2.07 -7.28
C PHE A 231 9.75 -2.65 -6.32
N LYS A 232 10.99 -2.76 -6.78
CA LYS A 232 12.13 -3.16 -5.94
C LYS A 232 12.38 -2.16 -4.81
N SER A 233 12.31 -0.86 -5.12
CA SER A 233 12.45 0.23 -4.15
C SER A 233 11.40 0.12 -3.05
N LEU A 234 10.12 -0.04 -3.40
CA LEU A 234 9.04 -0.21 -2.45
C LEU A 234 9.30 -1.36 -1.48
N ASN A 235 9.72 -2.53 -1.99
CA ASN A 235 10.07 -3.67 -1.14
C ASN A 235 11.25 -3.37 -0.20
N GLN A 236 12.32 -2.76 -0.71
CA GLN A 236 13.47 -2.42 0.13
C GLN A 236 13.10 -1.42 1.22
N THR A 237 12.27 -0.43 0.89
CA THR A 237 11.79 0.55 1.86
C THR A 237 10.92 -0.13 2.91
N ARG A 238 10.00 -1.02 2.52
CA ARG A 238 9.21 -1.83 3.46
C ARG A 238 10.11 -2.65 4.38
N HIS A 239 11.12 -3.33 3.84
CA HIS A 239 12.07 -4.11 4.63
C HIS A 239 12.81 -3.22 5.65
N LEU A 240 13.24 -2.03 5.25
CA LEU A 240 13.86 -1.05 6.14
C LEU A 240 12.91 -0.62 7.26
N VAL A 241 11.64 -0.35 6.95
CA VAL A 241 10.63 0.03 7.94
C VAL A 241 10.40 -1.09 8.95
N VAL A 242 10.14 -2.32 8.49
CA VAL A 242 9.77 -3.45 9.36
C VAL A 242 10.95 -3.89 10.24
N HIS A 243 12.15 -3.98 9.70
CA HIS A 243 13.29 -4.57 10.41
C HIS A 243 14.24 -3.55 11.04
N LYS A 244 14.24 -2.31 10.56
CA LYS A 244 15.16 -1.24 10.99
C LYS A 244 14.42 0.03 11.42
N ARG A 245 13.08 0.00 11.53
CA ARG A 245 12.26 1.17 11.88
C ARG A 245 12.48 2.36 10.94
N GLY A 246 12.84 2.09 9.68
CA GLY A 246 13.13 3.11 8.67
C GLY A 246 14.52 3.74 8.83
N ILE A 247 15.40 3.20 9.67
CA ILE A 247 16.78 3.69 9.79
C ILE A 247 17.61 3.14 8.64
N VAL A 248 18.19 4.03 7.84
CA VAL A 248 19.01 3.70 6.66
C VAL A 248 20.25 2.90 7.07
N ASP A 249 20.42 1.73 6.48
CA ASP A 249 21.63 0.91 6.60
C ASP A 249 22.40 0.83 5.27
N GLN A 250 23.63 0.33 5.33
CA GLN A 250 24.50 0.19 4.15
C GLN A 250 23.85 -0.67 3.06
N LYS A 251 23.17 -1.76 3.44
CA LYS A 251 22.52 -2.68 2.51
C LYS A 251 21.43 -1.97 1.69
N TYR A 252 20.59 -1.18 2.35
CA TYR A 252 19.55 -0.38 1.70
C TYR A 252 20.17 0.61 0.70
N LYS A 253 21.22 1.31 1.15
CA LYS A 253 21.94 2.29 0.33
C LYS A 253 22.56 1.67 -0.93
N ASP A 254 23.24 0.53 -0.77
CA ASP A 254 23.88 -0.20 -1.87
C ASP A 254 22.85 -0.78 -2.84
N THR A 255 21.73 -1.30 -2.32
CA THR A 255 20.72 -1.97 -3.14
C THR A 255 19.98 -1.00 -4.05
N LEU A 256 19.75 0.25 -3.58
CA LEU A 256 19.03 1.28 -4.33
C LEU A 256 19.95 2.35 -4.94
N ASN A 257 21.26 2.27 -4.70
CA ASN A 257 22.24 3.26 -5.15
C ASN A 257 21.87 4.71 -4.81
N ILE A 258 21.39 4.94 -3.59
CA ILE A 258 20.95 6.24 -3.09
C ILE A 258 22.02 6.93 -2.24
N GLN A 259 21.93 8.25 -2.09
CA GLN A 259 22.95 9.03 -1.37
C GLN A 259 22.62 9.30 0.10
N ASN A 260 21.51 8.79 0.63
CA ASN A 260 21.10 9.01 2.02
C ASN A 260 22.21 8.69 3.04
N GLU A 261 22.21 9.43 4.14
CA GLU A 261 23.13 9.19 5.26
C GLU A 261 22.72 7.94 6.04
N ILE A 262 23.69 7.10 6.38
CA ILE A 262 23.47 5.90 7.18
C ILE A 262 23.14 6.29 8.62
N ASN A 263 22.36 5.47 9.32
CA ASN A 263 21.84 5.71 10.68
C ASN A 263 20.89 6.90 10.80
N THR A 264 20.39 7.43 9.69
CA THR A 264 19.32 8.42 9.67
C THR A 264 17.97 7.77 9.38
N LYS A 265 16.89 8.37 9.85
CA LYS A 265 15.53 7.96 9.49
C LYS A 265 15.29 8.35 8.02
N ILE A 266 14.88 7.39 7.20
CA ILE A 266 14.46 7.68 5.82
C ILE A 266 13.28 8.64 5.82
N GLN A 267 13.31 9.59 4.89
CA GLN A 267 12.24 10.54 4.65
C GLN A 267 11.50 10.12 3.40
N ILE A 268 10.19 9.90 3.52
CA ILE A 268 9.31 9.56 2.40
C ILE A 268 8.45 10.78 2.12
N ASN A 269 8.62 11.34 0.92
CA ASN A 269 7.83 12.47 0.47
C ASN A 269 6.68 11.99 -0.44
N GLU A 270 5.82 12.94 -0.79
CA GLU A 270 4.67 12.69 -1.65
C GLU A 270 5.05 12.12 -3.03
N SER A 271 6.15 12.58 -3.62
CA SER A 271 6.61 12.11 -4.93
C SER A 271 6.99 10.62 -4.92
N ASP A 272 7.55 10.13 -3.80
CA ASP A 272 7.87 8.71 -3.62
C ASP A 272 6.59 7.88 -3.55
N LEU A 273 5.59 8.35 -2.80
CA LEU A 273 4.29 7.68 -2.71
C LEU A 273 3.57 7.62 -4.06
N LYS A 274 3.62 8.71 -4.83
CA LYS A 274 3.05 8.78 -6.18
C LYS A 274 3.74 7.78 -7.13
N LYS A 275 5.07 7.65 -7.06
CA LYS A 275 5.82 6.65 -7.83
C LYS A 275 5.40 5.24 -7.47
N TYR A 276 5.29 4.94 -6.17
CA TYR A 276 4.85 3.62 -5.72
C TYR A 276 3.42 3.32 -6.17
N LEU A 277 2.48 4.24 -6.04
CA LEU A 277 1.11 4.06 -6.54
C LEU A 277 1.05 3.87 -8.06
N SER A 278 1.83 4.63 -8.83
CA SER A 278 1.93 4.45 -10.29
C SER A 278 2.46 3.07 -10.64
N CYS A 279 3.51 2.61 -9.94
CA CYS A 279 4.07 1.28 -10.08
C CYS A 279 3.04 0.18 -9.82
N LEU A 280 2.13 0.35 -8.85
CA LEU A 280 1.06 -0.62 -8.58
C LEU A 280 0.04 -0.69 -9.71
N ASN A 281 -0.30 0.45 -10.30
CA ASN A 281 -1.21 0.50 -11.44
C ASN A 281 -0.61 -0.23 -12.64
N GLU A 282 0.67 0.01 -12.93
CA GLU A 282 1.38 -0.66 -14.00
C GLU A 282 1.52 -2.16 -13.75
N LEU A 283 1.81 -2.58 -12.52
CA LEU A 283 1.86 -3.99 -12.14
C LEU A 283 0.49 -4.66 -12.32
N LEU A 284 -0.59 -4.03 -11.85
CA LEU A 284 -1.95 -4.54 -12.04
C LEU A 284 -2.25 -4.71 -13.53
N ASN A 285 -1.99 -3.69 -14.35
CA ASN A 285 -2.23 -3.74 -15.79
C ASN A 285 -1.40 -4.84 -16.49
N LEU A 286 -0.15 -5.02 -16.09
CA LEU A 286 0.70 -6.11 -16.60
C LEU A 286 0.10 -7.48 -16.28
N LEU A 287 -0.32 -7.69 -15.04
CA LEU A 287 -0.88 -8.97 -14.61
C LEU A 287 -2.26 -9.24 -15.24
N LEU A 288 -3.12 -8.23 -15.35
CA LEU A 288 -4.42 -8.37 -16.00
C LEU A 288 -4.31 -8.58 -17.51
N SER A 289 -3.37 -7.92 -18.19
CA SER A 289 -3.15 -8.13 -19.63
C SER A 289 -2.52 -9.49 -19.96
N THR A 290 -1.76 -10.07 -19.02
CA THR A 290 -1.17 -11.40 -19.19
C THR A 290 -2.22 -12.52 -19.25
N GLU A 291 -3.35 -12.38 -18.55
CA GLU A 291 -4.49 -13.29 -18.71
C GLU A 291 -4.96 -13.31 -20.16
N MET A 292 -5.18 -12.12 -20.74
CA MET A 292 -5.64 -11.99 -22.11
C MET A 292 -4.67 -12.65 -23.10
N ALA A 293 -3.37 -12.60 -22.86
CA ALA A 293 -2.38 -13.24 -23.72
C ALA A 293 -2.36 -14.79 -23.59
N ASN A 294 -2.67 -15.32 -22.40
CA ASN A 294 -2.66 -16.76 -22.15
C ASN A 294 -3.91 -17.47 -22.73
N GLU A 295 -5.02 -16.76 -22.95
CA GLU A 295 -6.20 -17.29 -23.66
C GLU A 295 -6.00 -17.44 -25.18
N TYR A 296 -4.94 -16.90 -25.79
CA TYR A 296 -4.73 -16.95 -27.25
C TYR A 296 -3.57 -17.85 -27.73
N THR A 297 -3.04 -18.71 -26.86
CA THR A 297 -2.12 -19.78 -27.29
C THR A 297 -2.79 -21.15 -27.14
N PHE A 298 -3.75 -21.40 -28.02
CA PHE A 298 -4.32 -22.72 -28.32
C PHE A 298 -3.54 -23.39 -29.43
#